data_AF-A0A1Y2DR61-F1
#
_entry.id   AF-A0A1Y2DR61-F1
#
_cell.length_a   1.000
_cell.length_b   1.000
_cell.length_c   1.000
_cell.angle_alpha   90.00
_cell.angle_beta   90.00
_cell.angle_gamma   90.00
#
_symmetry.space_group_name_H-M   'P 1'
#
loop_
_entity.id
_entity.type
_entity.pdbx_description
1 polymer ?
#
loop_
_entity_poly.entity_id
_entity_poly.type
_entity_poly.pdbx_seq_one_letter_code
_entity_poly.pdbx_strand_id
1 'polypeptide(L)'
;LSYDDMAYAAALEFVTTGSNNGHDRPNGTAFFNSIEVVTDVAWHGFQTSVMVVKQSTAEFYDQPHDILYYLGCSTEDRQGFKMTQDCPDFFHGIAAGAPHLA
;
A
#
# COMPACT_ATOMS: atom_id res chain seq x y z
N LEU A 1 -8.29 -2.23 1.37
CA LEU A 1 -7.97 -3.43 0.57
C LEU A 1 -8.90 -3.49 -0.62
N SER A 2 -8.39 -3.18 -1.81
CA SER A 2 -9.11 -3.27 -3.08
C SER A 2 -8.73 -4.57 -3.80
N TYR A 3 -9.60 -5.58 -3.76
CA TYR A 3 -9.36 -6.84 -4.47
C TYR A 3 -9.43 -6.67 -5.99
N ASP A 4 -10.25 -5.73 -6.47
CA ASP A 4 -10.40 -5.46 -7.90
C ASP A 4 -9.10 -4.88 -8.48
N ASP A 5 -8.44 -3.95 -7.77
CA ASP A 5 -7.14 -3.42 -8.20
C ASP A 5 -6.04 -4.48 -8.13
N MET A 6 -6.07 -5.35 -7.12
CA MET A 6 -5.16 -6.49 -7.04
C MET A 6 -5.33 -7.46 -8.21
N ALA A 7 -6.59 -7.77 -8.56
CA ALA A 7 -6.89 -8.63 -9.70
C ALA A 7 -6.47 -7.98 -11.02
N TYR A 8 -6.69 -6.67 -11.18
CA TYR A 8 -6.25 -5.90 -12.34
C TYR A 8 -4.73 -5.94 -12.52
N ALA A 9 -3.97 -5.63 -11.47
CA ALA A 9 -2.51 -5.63 -11.53
C ALA A 9 -1.94 -7.04 -11.74
N ALA A 10 -2.50 -8.06 -11.08
CA ALA A 10 -2.11 -9.45 -11.28
C ALA A 10 -2.42 -9.95 -12.71
N ALA A 11 -3.54 -9.51 -13.31
CA ALA A 11 -3.86 -9.82 -14.71
C ALA A 11 -2.89 -9.17 -15.72
N LEU A 12 -2.18 -8.12 -15.29
CA LEU A 12 -1.07 -7.50 -16.01
C LEU A 12 0.30 -8.08 -15.59
N GLU A 13 0.30 -9.22 -14.90
CA GLU A 13 1.49 -9.97 -14.48
C GLU A 13 2.37 -9.27 -13.42
N PHE A 14 1.83 -8.28 -12.69
CA PHE A 14 2.53 -7.69 -11.55
C PHE A 14 2.41 -8.57 -10.30
N VAL A 15 3.52 -8.73 -9.58
CA VAL A 15 3.47 -9.22 -8.19
C VAL A 15 2.80 -8.14 -7.34
N THR A 16 1.63 -8.45 -6.79
CA THR A 16 0.75 -7.45 -6.20
C THR A 16 0.47 -7.75 -4.74
N THR A 17 0.41 -6.70 -3.91
CA THR A 17 0.05 -6.77 -2.49
C THR A 17 -1.00 -5.72 -2.16
N GLY A 18 -1.68 -5.91 -1.04
CA GLY A 18 -2.62 -4.95 -0.49
C GLY A 18 -2.74 -5.10 1.01
N SER A 19 -3.20 -4.05 1.68
CA SER A 19 -3.40 -4.02 3.13
C SER A 19 -4.83 -3.63 3.48
N ASN A 20 -5.37 -4.21 4.56
CA ASN A 20 -6.57 -3.71 5.22
C ASN A 20 -6.24 -2.51 6.15
N ASN A 21 -4.98 -2.07 6.19
CA ASN A 21 -4.54 -0.95 7.01
C ASN A 21 -4.84 -1.13 8.51
N GLY A 22 -4.74 -2.37 9.00
CA GLY A 22 -4.85 -2.69 10.42
C GLY A 22 -6.29 -2.79 10.96
N HIS A 23 -7.32 -2.77 10.10
CA HIS A 23 -8.71 -2.99 10.54
C HIS A 23 -9.64 -3.50 9.41
N ASP A 24 -10.65 -4.28 9.77
CA ASP A 24 -11.50 -4.98 8.77
C ASP A 24 -12.77 -4.21 8.35
N ARG A 25 -13.28 -3.34 9.22
CA ARG A 25 -14.53 -2.59 8.92
C ARG A 25 -14.18 -1.27 8.25
N PRO A 26 -14.94 -0.82 7.23
CA PRO A 26 -14.71 0.46 6.55
C PRO A 26 -15.26 1.63 7.38
N ASN A 27 -14.89 1.70 8.66
CA ASN A 27 -15.29 2.77 9.57
C ASN A 27 -14.22 2.97 10.65
N GLY A 28 -14.30 4.10 11.35
CA GLY A 28 -13.31 4.47 12.38
C GLY A 28 -13.52 3.83 13.75
N THR A 29 -14.40 2.83 13.93
CA THR A 29 -14.65 2.28 15.28
C THR A 29 -13.40 1.63 15.87
N ALA A 30 -12.55 1.05 15.02
CA ALA A 30 -11.29 0.44 15.43
C ALA A 30 -10.24 1.46 15.90
N PHE A 31 -10.44 2.77 15.66
CA PHE A 31 -9.52 3.82 16.08
C PHE A 31 -9.69 4.17 17.56
N PHE A 32 -10.84 3.84 18.15
CA PHE A 32 -11.14 4.19 19.54
C PHE A 32 -10.16 3.47 20.47
N ASN A 33 -9.40 4.26 21.24
CA ASN A 33 -8.38 3.78 22.17
C ASN A 33 -7.31 2.85 21.55
N SER A 34 -7.04 2.99 20.24
CA SER A 34 -6.01 2.20 19.56
C SER A 34 -5.13 3.08 18.68
N ILE A 35 -4.03 3.57 19.26
CA ILE A 35 -3.04 4.36 18.53
C ILE A 35 -2.31 3.52 17.47
N GLU A 36 -2.19 2.22 17.69
CA GLU A 36 -1.57 1.28 16.74
C GLU A 36 -2.39 1.21 15.46
N VAL A 37 -3.72 1.02 15.56
CA VAL A 37 -4.59 1.00 14.38
C VAL A 37 -4.59 2.36 13.65
N VAL A 38 -4.57 3.47 14.39
CA VAL A 38 -4.43 4.80 13.79
C VAL A 38 -3.11 4.93 13.02
N THR A 39 -2.02 4.40 13.57
CA THR A 39 -0.69 4.41 12.94
C THR A 39 -0.65 3.54 11.68
N ASP A 40 -1.30 2.36 11.73
CA ASP A 40 -1.41 1.45 10.58
C ASP A 40 -2.17 2.10 9.42
N VAL A 41 -3.28 2.77 9.71
CA VAL A 41 -4.03 3.55 8.73
C VAL A 41 -3.20 4.71 8.18
N ALA A 42 -2.46 5.40 9.04
CA ALA A 42 -1.66 6.56 8.65
C ALA A 42 -0.55 6.22 7.66
N TRP A 43 0.24 5.17 7.92
CA TRP A 43 1.37 4.78 7.05
C TRP A 43 1.86 3.34 7.27
N HIS A 44 1.84 2.82 8.50
CA HIS A 44 2.59 1.62 8.87
C HIS A 44 2.02 0.34 8.26
N GLY A 45 0.69 0.21 8.19
CA GLY A 45 0.04 -0.97 7.63
C GLY A 45 0.28 -1.10 6.12
N PHE A 46 0.37 0.03 5.42
CA PHE A 46 0.73 0.07 4.01
C PHE A 46 2.22 -0.24 3.80
N GLN A 47 3.13 0.45 4.51
CA GLN A 47 4.57 0.23 4.38
C GLN A 47 4.96 -1.23 4.66
N THR A 48 4.37 -1.82 5.70
CA THR A 48 4.61 -3.23 6.06
C THR A 48 4.24 -4.16 4.91
N SER A 49 3.09 -3.94 4.26
CA SER A 49 2.67 -4.76 3.11
C SER A 49 3.66 -4.69 1.94
N VAL A 50 4.25 -3.50 1.69
CA VAL A 50 5.28 -3.31 0.65
C VAL A 50 6.58 -4.02 1.03
N MET A 51 7.02 -3.94 2.28
CA MET A 51 8.24 -4.62 2.73
C MET A 51 8.10 -6.14 2.63
N VAL A 52 6.94 -6.68 3.03
CA VAL A 52 6.65 -8.11 2.92
C VAL A 52 6.64 -8.55 1.46
N VAL A 53 5.96 -7.83 0.55
CA VAL A 53 5.93 -8.25 -0.87
C VAL A 53 7.32 -8.18 -1.52
N LYS A 54 8.14 -7.18 -1.17
CA LYS A 54 9.53 -7.09 -1.66
C LYS A 54 10.34 -8.32 -1.24
N GLN A 55 10.24 -8.72 0.02
CA GLN A 55 10.92 -9.89 0.54
C GLN A 55 10.39 -11.18 -0.08
N SER A 56 9.06 -11.38 -0.07
CA SER A 56 8.44 -12.57 -0.64
C SER A 56 8.68 -12.73 -2.14
N THR A 57 8.76 -11.62 -2.90
CA THR A 57 9.12 -11.65 -4.33
C THR A 57 10.54 -12.17 -4.51
N ALA A 58 11.49 -11.64 -3.74
CA ALA A 58 12.88 -12.06 -3.81
C ALA A 58 13.08 -13.54 -3.45
N GLU A 59 12.37 -14.02 -2.44
CA GLU A 59 12.42 -15.41 -2.00
C GLU A 59 11.69 -16.36 -2.97
N PHE A 60 10.56 -15.95 -3.56
CA PHE A 60 9.76 -16.81 -4.42
C PHE A 60 10.35 -16.95 -5.83
N TYR A 61 10.92 -15.87 -6.37
CA TYR A 61 11.48 -15.84 -7.73
C TYR A 61 13.01 -15.97 -7.76
N ASP A 62 13.66 -16.14 -6.61
CA ASP A 62 15.12 -16.10 -6.46
C ASP A 62 15.77 -14.82 -7.06
N GLN A 63 14.99 -13.74 -7.19
CA GLN A 63 15.41 -12.47 -7.78
C GLN A 63 14.61 -11.29 -7.18
N PRO A 64 15.25 -10.17 -6.81
CA PRO A 64 14.53 -8.97 -6.38
C PRO A 64 13.68 -8.37 -7.52
N HIS A 65 12.67 -7.60 -7.15
CA HIS A 65 11.92 -6.77 -8.10
C HIS A 65 12.84 -5.73 -8.78
N ASP A 66 12.65 -5.52 -10.09
CA ASP A 66 13.39 -4.49 -10.84
C ASP A 66 12.78 -3.11 -10.66
N ILE A 67 11.45 -3.02 -10.67
CA ILE A 67 10.68 -1.79 -10.60
C ILE A 67 9.52 -1.98 -9.61
N LEU A 68 9.20 -0.91 -8.88
CA LEU A 68 8.14 -0.90 -7.87
C LEU A 68 7.19 0.26 -8.15
N TYR A 69 5.91 -0.07 -8.34
CA TYR A 69 4.85 0.90 -8.59
C TYR A 69 3.87 1.00 -7.43
N TYR A 70 3.30 2.18 -7.25
CA TYR A 70 2.11 2.41 -6.45
C TYR A 70 0.90 2.63 -7.38
N LEU A 71 -0.24 2.00 -7.06
CA LEU A 71 -1.53 2.20 -7.72
C LEU A 71 -2.58 2.42 -6.63
N GLY A 72 -3.33 3.52 -6.70
CA GLY A 72 -4.42 3.81 -5.77
C GLY A 72 -5.34 4.92 -6.24
N CYS A 73 -6.46 5.07 -5.53
CA CYS A 73 -7.44 6.12 -5.77
C CYS A 73 -8.08 6.58 -4.44
N SER A 74 -8.47 7.85 -4.35
CA SER A 74 -9.19 8.44 -3.21
C SER A 74 -8.41 8.37 -1.87
N THR A 75 -8.82 7.54 -0.92
CA THR A 75 -8.17 7.42 0.40
C THR A 75 -6.82 6.73 0.31
N GLU A 76 -6.68 5.81 -0.65
CA GLU A 76 -5.45 5.05 -0.83
C GLU A 76 -4.32 6.00 -1.26
N ASP A 77 -4.59 7.00 -2.10
CA ASP A 77 -3.60 7.96 -2.58
C ASP A 77 -2.81 8.67 -1.48
N ARG A 78 -3.45 8.93 -0.33
CA ARG A 78 -2.76 9.53 0.82
C ARG A 78 -1.54 8.69 1.21
N GLN A 79 -1.62 7.37 1.10
CA GLN A 79 -0.54 6.45 1.44
C GLN A 79 0.58 6.50 0.42
N GLY A 80 0.25 6.54 -0.88
CA GLY A 80 1.21 6.75 -1.95
C GLY A 80 1.99 8.06 -1.76
N PHE A 81 1.26 9.17 -1.56
CA PHE A 81 1.88 10.49 -1.32
C PHE A 81 2.65 10.57 -0.02
N LYS A 82 2.14 10.01 1.09
CA LYS A 82 2.83 9.98 2.38
C LYS A 82 4.20 9.32 2.23
N MET A 83 4.24 8.19 1.52
CA MET A 83 5.48 7.47 1.32
C MET A 83 6.47 8.25 0.47
N THR A 84 6.02 8.95 -0.58
CA THR A 84 6.90 9.79 -1.41
C THR A 84 7.38 11.05 -0.70
N GLN A 85 6.56 11.65 0.17
CA GLN A 85 6.94 12.83 0.95
C GLN A 85 8.05 12.50 1.94
N ASP A 86 7.94 11.36 2.65
CA ASP A 86 8.91 10.94 3.65
C ASP A 86 10.11 10.19 3.03
N CYS A 87 9.89 9.49 1.92
CA CYS A 87 10.86 8.64 1.22
C CYS A 87 10.69 8.79 -0.31
N PRO A 88 11.27 9.83 -0.93
CA PRO A 88 11.08 10.13 -2.35
C PRO A 88 11.44 8.97 -3.28
N ASP A 89 12.43 8.16 -2.91
CA ASP A 89 12.94 7.05 -3.71
C ASP A 89 12.24 5.72 -3.41
N PHE A 90 11.14 5.72 -2.63
CA PHE A 90 10.51 4.48 -2.20
C PHE A 90 9.82 3.73 -3.35
N PHE A 91 9.27 4.45 -4.33
CA PHE A 91 8.65 3.94 -5.54
C PHE A 91 9.37 4.44 -6.78
N HIS A 92 9.41 3.61 -7.82
CA HIS A 92 9.88 4.00 -9.13
C HIS A 92 8.79 4.72 -9.95
N GLY A 93 7.51 4.48 -9.64
CA GLY A 93 6.39 5.14 -10.28
C GLY A 93 5.11 5.10 -9.44
N ILE A 94 4.26 6.10 -9.59
CA ILE A 94 3.06 6.29 -8.78
C ILE A 94 1.90 6.68 -9.70
N ALA A 95 0.83 5.89 -9.67
CA ALA A 95 -0.45 6.21 -10.26
C ALA A 95 -1.44 6.49 -9.13
N ALA A 96 -1.68 7.77 -8.85
CA ALA A 96 -2.57 8.24 -7.79
C ALA A 96 -3.76 9.02 -8.40
N GLY A 97 -4.98 8.53 -8.17
CA GLY A 97 -6.21 9.06 -8.73
C GLY A 97 -7.15 9.73 -7.71
N ALA A 98 -7.52 10.99 -7.94
CA ALA A 98 -8.38 11.77 -7.04
C ALA A 98 -7.87 11.81 -5.57
N PRO A 99 -6.66 12.34 -5.34
CA PRO A 99 -5.99 12.19 -4.07
C PRO A 99 -6.64 13.02 -2.96
N HIS A 100 -7.01 12.36 -1.85
CA HIS A 100 -7.44 13.04 -0.63
C HIS A 100 -6.22 13.56 0.18
N LEU A 101 -5.62 14.63 -0.34
CA LEU A 101 -4.58 15.41 0.35
C LEU A 101 -5.27 16.53 1.15
N ALA A 102 -5.69 16.24 2.37
CA ALA A 102 -6.22 17.24 3.30
C ALA A 102 -5.71 16.97 4.71
#